data_AF-A0A958J780-F1
#
_entry.id   AF-A0A958J780-F1
#
_cell.length_a   1.000
_cell.length_b   1.000
_cell.length_c   1.000
_cell.angle_alpha   90.00
_cell.angle_beta   90.00
_cell.angle_gamma   90.00
#
_symmetry.space_group_name_H-M   'P 1'
#
loop_
_entity.id
_entity.type
_entity.pdbx_description
1 polymer ?
#
loop_
_entity_poly.entity_id
_entity_poly.type
_entity_poly.pdbx_seq_one_letter_code
_entity_poly.pdbx_strand_id
1 'polypeptide(L)' 'MSEIHKLSEMEVRGRLEEMPGWSLVNGKLHREFKFADFIAAFGFMTRLAIV' A
#
# COMPACT_ATOMS: atom_id res chain seq x y z
N MET A 1 4.28 12.49 18.36
CA MET A 1 3.30 12.06 17.36
C MET A 1 3.46 12.98 16.17
N SER A 2 3.80 12.46 14.99
CA SER A 2 3.89 13.30 13.78
C SER A 2 2.50 13.82 13.45
N GLU A 3 2.36 15.13 13.20
CA GLU A 3 1.10 15.70 12.72
C GLU A 3 0.66 15.01 11.42
N ILE A 4 -0.62 14.64 11.36
CA ILE A 4 -1.20 14.01 10.18
C ILE A 4 -1.50 15.11 9.17
N HIS A 5 -0.61 15.27 8.19
CA HIS A 5 -0.77 16.20 7.08
C HIS A 5 -1.15 15.45 5.80
N LYS A 6 -2.14 15.98 5.07
CA LYS A 6 -2.49 15.46 3.74
C LYS A 6 -1.40 15.85 2.74
N LEU A 7 -0.75 14.86 2.13
CA LEU A 7 0.22 15.10 1.07
C LEU A 7 -0.43 15.77 -0.14
N SER A 8 0.31 16.68 -0.77
CA SER A 8 -0.02 17.25 -2.08
C SER A 8 0.09 16.19 -3.18
N GLU A 9 -0.55 16.42 -4.33
CA GLU A 9 -0.45 15.49 -5.46
C GLU A 9 0.99 15.28 -5.94
N MET A 10 1.81 16.33 -5.88
CA MET A 10 3.21 16.27 -6.30
C MET A 10 4.03 15.38 -5.36
N GLU A 11 3.82 15.49 -4.05
CA GLU A 11 4.48 14.64 -3.06
C GLU A 11 4.02 13.18 -3.17
N VAL A 12 2.74 12.95 -3.44
CA VAL A 12 2.22 11.59 -3.65
C VAL A 12 2.85 10.95 -4.88
N ARG A 13 2.93 11.68 -6.00
CA ARG A 13 3.56 11.17 -7.23
C ARG A 13 5.04 10.86 -7.02
N GLY A 14 5.80 11.76 -6.40
CA GLY A 14 7.22 11.54 -6.13
C GLY A 14 7.46 10.30 -5.27
N ARG A 15 6.66 10.10 -4.22
CA ARG A 15 6.77 8.89 -3.38
C ARG A 15 6.32 7.61 -4.06
N LEU A 16 5.36 7.68 -4.99
CA LEU A 16 4.91 6.51 -5.75
C LEU A 16 6.02 5.95 -6.65
N GLU A 17 6.89 6.80 -7.18
CA GLU A 17 8.04 6.36 -7.99
C GLU A 17 9.00 5.47 -7.18
N GLU A 18 9.11 5.71 -5.87
CA GLU A 18 9.94 4.93 -4.95
C GLU A 18 9.24 3.67 -4.41
N MET A 19 7.96 3.45 -4.75
CA MET A 19 7.11 2.39 -4.20
C MET A 19 6.66 1.39 -5.27
N PRO A 20 7.55 0.49 -5.73
CA PRO A 20 7.21 -0.46 -6.79
C PRO A 20 6.03 -1.35 -6.41
N GLY A 21 5.08 -1.49 -7.35
CA GLY A 21 3.84 -2.25 -7.19
C GLY A 21 2.69 -1.47 -6.54
N TRP A 22 2.93 -0.26 -6.04
CA TRP A 22 1.88 0.64 -5.60
C TRP A 22 1.44 1.58 -6.72
N SER A 23 0.17 1.94 -6.71
CA SER A 23 -0.45 2.80 -7.72
C SER A 23 -1.57 3.63 -7.10
N LEU A 24 -1.96 4.71 -7.77
CA LEU A 24 -3.18 5.44 -7.43
C LEU A 24 -4.34 4.93 -8.28
N VAL A 25 -5.37 4.42 -7.61
CA VAL A 25 -6.63 3.99 -8.25
C VAL A 25 -7.77 4.73 -7.55
N ASN A 26 -8.56 5.50 -8.31
CA ASN A 26 -9.68 6.31 -7.80
C ASN A 26 -9.27 7.23 -6.62
N GLY A 27 -8.09 7.84 -6.70
CA GLY A 27 -7.57 8.74 -5.67
C GLY A 27 -7.11 8.05 -4.38
N LYS A 28 -6.99 6.72 -4.38
CA LYS A 28 -6.51 5.92 -3.24
C LYS A 28 -5.31 5.09 -3.63
N LEU A 29 -4.45 4.84 -2.64
CA LEU A 29 -3.30 3.97 -2.81
C LEU A 29 -3.77 2.52 -2.96
N HIS A 30 -3.29 1.83 -4.00
CA HIS A 30 -3.68 0.48 -4.36
C HIS A 30 -2.46 -0.37 -4.73
N ARG A 31 -2.44 -1.61 -4.23
CA ARG A 31 -1.47 -2.64 -4.61
C ARG A 31 -2.14 -4.00 -4.60
N GLU A 32 -1.88 -4.77 -5.66
CA GLU A 32 -2.32 -6.15 -5.77
C GLU A 32 -1.19 -7.10 -5.36
N PHE A 33 -1.55 -8.14 -4.62
CA PHE A 33 -0.65 -9.23 -4.25
C PHE A 33 -1.24 -10.55 -4.72
N LYS A 34 -0.45 -11.33 -5.47
CA LYS A 34 -0.83 -12.67 -5.94
C LYS A 34 -0.05 -13.73 -5.20
N PHE A 35 -0.76 -14.73 -4.70
CA PHE A 35 -0.19 -15.85 -3.94
C PHE A 35 -0.49 -17.17 -4.64
N ALA A 36 0.26 -18.22 -4.29
CA ALA A 36 0.09 -19.56 -4.85
C ALA A 36 -1.23 -20.21 -4.42
N ASP A 37 -1.69 -19.94 -3.19
CA ASP A 37 -2.92 -20.46 -2.62
C ASP A 37 -3.49 -19.54 -1.54
N PHE A 38 -4.66 -19.92 -1.02
CA PHE A 38 -5.36 -19.19 0.03
C PHE A 38 -4.61 -19.17 1.37
N ILE A 39 -3.90 -20.25 1.74
CA ILE A 39 -3.18 -20.33 3.02
C ILE A 39 -2.05 -19.31 3.04
N ALA A 40 -1.29 -19.18 1.95
CA ALA A 40 -0.25 -18.18 1.79
C ALA A 40 -0.82 -16.75 1.84
N ALA A 41 -1.93 -16.49 1.15
CA ALA A 41 -2.60 -15.19 1.16
C ALA A 41 -3.12 -14.82 2.57
N PHE A 42 -3.76 -15.76 3.25
CA PHE A 42 -4.31 -15.51 4.58
C PHE A 42 -3.21 -15.33 5.63
N GLY A 43 -2.15 -16.14 5.59
CA GLY A 43 -0.98 -15.95 6.44
C GLY A 43 -0.32 -14.58 6.26
N PHE A 44 -0.27 -14.06 5.03
CA PHE A 44 0.16 -12.69 4.77
C PHE A 44 -0.77 -11.65 5.41
N MET A 45 -2.10 -11.78 5.23
CA MET A 45 -3.08 -10.88 5.85
C MET A 45 -3.00 -10.89 7.39
N THR A 46 -2.83 -12.05 8.02
CA THR A 46 -2.69 -12.14 9.49
C THR A 46 -1.45 -11.40 9.97
N ARG A 47 -0.33 -11.48 9.26
CA ARG A 47 0.88 -10.72 9.60
C ARG A 47 0.63 -9.20 9.52
N LEU A 48 -0.10 -8.75 8.49
CA LEU A 48 -0.48 -7.33 8.35
C LEU A 48 -1.45 -6.85 9.43
N ALA A 49 -2.30 -7.74 9.96
CA ALA A 49 -3.30 -7.36 10.96
C ALA A 49 -2.74 -7.14 12.37
N ILE A 50 -1.56 -7.69 12.66
CA ILE A 50 -0.93 -7.64 14.00
C ILE A 50 -0.02 -6.42 14.16
N VAL A 51 0.48 -5.87 13.04
CA VAL A 51 1.44 -4.75 13.01
C VAL A 51 0.78 -3.38 13.02
#